data_AF-A0A3B8T3B5-F1
#
_entry.id   AF-A0A3B8T3B5-F1
#
_cell.length_a   1.000
_cell.length_b   1.000
_cell.length_c   1.000
_cell.angle_alpha   90.00
_cell.angle_beta   90.00
_cell.angle_gamma   90.00
#
_symmetry.space_group_name_H-M   'P 1'
#
loop_
_entity.id
_entity.type
_entity.pdbx_description
1 polymer ?
#
loop_
_entity_poly.entity_id
_entity_poly.type
_entity_poly.pdbx_seq_one_letter_code
_entity_poly.pdbx_strand_id
1 'polypeptide(L)'
;MALLMGAGTVIQRITIEQHLFYPSRIYVPENSPIQLIIHNLDTTPEEFDSFALNREKVIFPNRPTIIYLPKLASGEYGFIGEYHPDTARGSLVVLPQHEYKAQQQSNSLHTQPDKGGEDVNK
;
A
#
# COMPACT_ATOMS: atom_id res chain seq x y z
N MET A 1 11.94 -12.09 30.55
CA MET A 1 11.33 -12.63 29.32
C MET A 1 10.66 -11.48 28.59
N ALA A 2 11.11 -11.12 27.39
CA ALA A 2 10.39 -10.17 26.54
C ALA A 2 9.25 -10.92 25.85
N LEU A 3 8.01 -10.51 26.12
CA LEU A 3 6.84 -10.98 25.38
C LEU A 3 6.92 -10.40 23.97
N LEU A 4 7.33 -11.23 23.00
CA LEU A 4 7.20 -10.92 21.58
C LEU A 4 5.71 -10.87 21.25
N MET A 5 5.08 -9.70 21.36
CA MET A 5 3.79 -9.49 20.72
C MET A 5 4.01 -9.72 19.23
N GLY A 6 3.42 -10.79 18.68
CA GLY A 6 3.46 -11.01 17.24
C GLY A 6 2.93 -9.76 16.57
N ALA A 7 3.73 -9.16 15.69
CA ALA A 7 3.32 -7.96 14.96
C ALA A 7 1.99 -8.27 14.25
N GLY A 8 0.94 -7.52 14.58
CA GLY A 8 -0.38 -7.69 13.97
C GLY A 8 -0.29 -7.52 12.45
N THR A 9 -1.21 -8.16 11.72
CA THR A 9 -1.26 -8.05 10.27
C THR A 9 -1.38 -6.59 9.85
N VAL A 10 -0.48 -6.15 8.97
CA VAL A 10 -0.48 -4.81 8.41
C VAL A 10 -1.38 -4.81 7.18
N ILE A 11 -2.39 -3.95 7.17
CA ILE A 11 -3.36 -3.86 6.08
C ILE A 11 -3.03 -2.63 5.24
N GLN A 12 -2.69 -2.84 3.96
CA GLN A 12 -2.49 -1.76 2.99
C GLN A 12 -3.61 -1.76 1.95
N ARG A 13 -3.99 -0.57 1.50
CA ARG A 13 -5.04 -0.37 0.52
C ARG A 13 -4.47 0.32 -0.72
N ILE A 14 -4.80 -0.22 -1.88
CA ILE A 14 -4.49 0.33 -3.19
C ILE A 14 -5.78 0.40 -4.00
N THR A 15 -5.93 1.41 -4.83
CA THR A 15 -6.93 1.45 -5.90
C THR A 15 -6.26 1.26 -7.26
N ILE A 16 -6.98 0.69 -8.21
CA ILE A 16 -6.62 0.75 -9.64
C ILE A 16 -7.61 1.69 -10.28
N GLU A 17 -7.11 2.73 -10.96
CA GLU A 17 -7.92 3.65 -11.75
C GLU A 17 -7.12 4.07 -12.98
N GLN A 18 -7.75 4.08 -14.15
CA GLN A 18 -7.12 4.36 -15.44
C GLN A 18 -5.88 3.46 -15.66
N HIS A 19 -5.96 2.21 -15.23
CA HIS A 19 -4.86 1.24 -15.31
C HIS A 19 -3.58 1.70 -14.59
N LEU A 20 -3.73 2.43 -13.48
CA LEU A 20 -2.63 2.86 -12.60
C LEU A 20 -2.91 2.44 -11.16
N PHE A 21 -1.87 2.05 -10.43
CA PHE A 21 -1.97 1.78 -8.99
C PHE A 21 -1.87 3.07 -8.17
N TYR A 22 -2.77 3.25 -7.22
CA TYR A 22 -2.79 4.38 -6.29
C TYR A 22 -2.92 3.95 -4.82
N PRO A 23 -1.97 4.31 -3.96
CA PRO A 23 -0.64 4.82 -4.31
C PRO A 23 0.18 3.74 -5.04
N SER A 24 1.07 4.17 -5.94
CA SER A 24 1.98 3.26 -6.65
C SER A 24 3.13 2.75 -5.76
N ARG A 25 3.40 3.41 -4.64
CA ARG A 25 4.40 2.99 -3.65
C ARG A 25 3.75 2.89 -2.27
N ILE A 26 3.75 1.69 -1.71
CA ILE A 26 3.20 1.43 -0.38
C ILE A 26 4.31 1.00 0.58
N TYR A 27 4.25 1.50 1.82
CA TYR A 27 5.23 1.21 2.85
C TYR A 27 4.63 0.27 3.90
N VAL A 28 5.42 -0.70 4.37
CA VAL A 28 5.05 -1.64 5.44
C VAL A 28 6.26 -1.90 6.33
N PRO A 29 6.06 -2.30 7.60
CA PRO A 29 7.17 -2.74 8.44
C PRO A 29 7.60 -4.16 8.07
N GLU A 30 8.89 -4.43 8.19
CA GLU A 30 9.43 -5.79 8.12
C GLU A 30 8.84 -6.72 9.19
N ASN A 31 9.01 -8.03 8.98
CA ASN A 31 8.66 -9.06 9.96
C ASN A 31 7.17 -9.11 10.38
N SER A 32 6.31 -8.42 9.65
CA SER A 32 4.86 -8.38 9.85
C SER A 32 4.13 -9.08 8.70
N PRO A 33 3.11 -9.93 8.95
CA PRO A 33 2.23 -10.40 7.90
C PRO A 33 1.53 -9.22 7.24
N ILE A 34 1.33 -9.25 5.92
CA ILE A 34 0.74 -8.13 5.18
C ILE A 34 -0.51 -8.61 4.46
N GLN A 35 -1.56 -7.81 4.52
CA GLN A 35 -2.77 -7.95 3.74
C GLN A 35 -2.88 -6.75 2.80
N LEU A 36 -2.78 -7.00 1.50
CA LEU A 36 -2.96 -5.99 0.47
C LEU A 36 -4.39 -6.07 -0.06
N ILE A 37 -5.15 -4.98 0.10
CA ILE A 37 -6.51 -4.86 -0.41
C ILE A 37 -6.46 -3.95 -1.63
N ILE A 38 -6.72 -4.51 -2.80
CA ILE A 38 -6.70 -3.78 -4.07
C ILE A 38 -8.14 -3.61 -4.54
N HIS A 39 -8.61 -2.38 -4.69
CA HIS A 39 -9.92 -2.08 -5.27
C HIS A 39 -9.74 -1.59 -6.70
N ASN A 40 -10.18 -2.39 -7.66
CA ASN A 40 -10.19 -1.95 -9.05
C ASN A 40 -11.44 -1.09 -9.30
N LEU A 41 -11.22 0.19 -9.61
CA LEU A 41 -12.25 1.17 -9.95
C LEU A 41 -12.53 1.24 -11.46
N ASP A 42 -11.72 0.57 -12.27
CA ASP A 42 -11.92 0.48 -13.70
C ASP A 42 -13.08 -0.48 -14.04
N THR A 43 -13.57 -0.38 -15.28
CA THR A 43 -14.61 -1.24 -15.83
C THR A 43 -14.04 -2.54 -16.43
N THR A 44 -12.72 -2.65 -16.56
CA THR A 44 -12.02 -3.83 -17.06
C THR A 44 -11.23 -4.52 -15.96
N PRO A 45 -10.99 -5.84 -16.06
CA PRO A 45 -10.09 -6.52 -15.14
C PRO A 45 -8.65 -6.01 -15.28
N GLU A 46 -7.86 -6.26 -14.25
CA GLU A 46 -6.40 -6.17 -14.24
C GLU A 46 -5.85 -7.47 -13.65
N GLU A 47 -4.56 -7.74 -13.83
CA GLU A 47 -3.87 -8.84 -13.17
C GLU A 47 -2.66 -8.32 -12.38
N PHE A 48 -2.73 -8.42 -11.05
CA PHE A 48 -1.56 -8.17 -10.22
C PHE A 48 -0.55 -9.30 -10.43
N ASP A 49 0.68 -8.97 -10.83
CA ASP A 49 1.80 -9.91 -10.87
C ASP A 49 3.02 -9.32 -10.15
N SER A 50 3.66 -10.16 -9.35
CA SER A 50 4.95 -9.89 -8.73
C SER A 50 5.73 -11.19 -8.53
N PHE A 51 6.76 -11.35 -9.36
CA PHE A 51 7.77 -12.39 -9.19
C PHE A 51 8.46 -12.30 -7.82
N ALA A 52 8.85 -11.09 -7.40
CA ALA A 52 9.57 -10.88 -6.13
C ALA A 52 8.74 -11.23 -4.89
N LEU A 53 7.40 -11.10 -4.98
CA LEU A 53 6.47 -11.50 -3.91
C LEU A 53 5.94 -12.92 -4.08
N ASN A 54 6.24 -13.58 -5.21
CA ASN A 54 5.68 -14.87 -5.61
C ASN A 54 4.14 -14.86 -5.53
N ARG A 55 3.51 -13.86 -6.16
CA ARG A 55 2.05 -13.67 -6.17
C ARG A 55 1.57 -13.19 -7.52
N GLU A 56 0.51 -13.85 -7.98
CA GLU A 56 -0.31 -13.45 -9.13
C GLU A 56 -1.79 -13.47 -8.72
N LYS A 57 -2.56 -12.48 -9.18
CA LYS A 57 -4.00 -12.45 -8.94
C LYS A 57 -4.75 -11.54 -9.93
N VAL A 58 -5.75 -12.11 -10.60
CA VAL A 58 -6.75 -11.32 -11.33
C VAL A 58 -7.58 -10.45 -10.36
N ILE A 59 -7.63 -9.15 -10.65
CA ILE A 59 -8.37 -8.11 -9.94
C ILE A 59 -9.56 -7.68 -10.81
N PHE A 60 -10.73 -8.22 -10.48
CA PHE A 60 -11.96 -7.96 -11.22
C PHE A 60 -12.45 -6.52 -11.04
N PRO A 61 -13.15 -5.96 -12.05
CA PRO A 61 -13.61 -4.57 -12.03
C PRO A 61 -14.62 -4.31 -10.90
N ASN A 62 -14.62 -3.07 -10.41
CA ASN A 62 -15.56 -2.52 -9.43
C ASN A 62 -15.68 -3.32 -8.12
N ARG A 63 -14.62 -4.02 -7.69
CA ARG A 63 -14.63 -4.77 -6.43
C ARG A 63 -13.25 -4.90 -5.78
N PRO A 64 -13.19 -5.03 -4.44
CA PRO A 64 -11.95 -5.30 -3.74
C PRO A 64 -11.50 -6.75 -3.92
N THR A 65 -10.19 -6.94 -4.05
CA THR A 65 -9.48 -8.22 -4.02
C THR A 65 -8.43 -8.18 -2.92
N ILE A 66 -8.27 -9.29 -2.18
CA ILE A 66 -7.32 -9.40 -1.08
C ILE A 66 -6.16 -10.30 -1.52
N ILE A 67 -4.93 -9.83 -1.31
CA ILE A 67 -3.69 -10.59 -1.48
C ILE A 67 -2.99 -10.68 -0.13
N TYR A 68 -2.71 -11.91 0.32
CA TYR A 68 -1.95 -12.16 1.55
C TYR A 68 -0.47 -12.38 1.22
N LEU A 69 0.37 -11.60 1.87
CA LEU A 69 1.81 -11.69 1.77
C LEU A 69 2.41 -12.18 3.09
N PRO A 70 3.46 -13.01 3.04
CA PRO A 70 4.15 -13.44 4.24
C PRO A 70 4.88 -12.26 4.89
N LYS A 71 5.55 -12.53 6.01
CA LYS A 71 6.55 -11.61 6.54
C LYS A 71 7.68 -11.45 5.52
N LEU A 72 8.05 -10.22 5.23
CA LEU A 72 9.12 -9.88 4.30
C LEU A 72 10.29 -9.26 5.05
N ALA A 73 11.48 -9.44 4.49
CA ALA A 73 12.67 -8.68 4.89
C ALA A 73 12.57 -7.25 4.35
N SER A 74 13.32 -6.33 4.96
CA SER A 74 13.45 -4.98 4.43
C SER A 74 13.97 -5.00 2.99
N GLY A 75 13.38 -4.18 2.13
CA GLY A 75 13.66 -4.17 0.70
C GLY A 75 12.50 -3.59 -0.12
N GLU A 76 12.70 -3.47 -1.43
CA GLU A 76 11.68 -3.01 -2.36
C GLU A 76 11.26 -4.16 -3.29
N TYR A 77 9.96 -4.41 -3.33
CA TYR A 77 9.37 -5.50 -4.09
C TYR A 77 8.42 -4.91 -5.15
N GLY A 78 8.85 -4.96 -6.41
CA GLY A 78 8.06 -4.46 -7.54
C GLY A 78 6.87 -5.36 -7.87
N PHE A 79 5.78 -4.75 -8.33
CA PHE A 79 4.63 -5.43 -8.91
C PHE A 79 4.11 -4.65 -10.12
N ILE A 80 3.41 -5.35 -11.01
CA ILE A 80 2.83 -4.79 -12.23
C ILE A 80 1.37 -5.23 -12.39
N GLY A 81 0.63 -4.51 -13.22
CA GLY A 81 -0.61 -4.98 -13.83
C GLY A 81 -0.27 -5.63 -15.16
N GLU A 82 -0.37 -6.95 -15.26
CA GLU A 82 0.06 -7.71 -16.45
C GLU A 82 -0.76 -7.37 -17.70
N TYR A 83 -2.00 -6.88 -17.55
CA TYR A 83 -2.80 -6.45 -18.70
C TYR A 83 -2.45 -5.04 -19.18
N HIS A 84 -1.81 -4.23 -18.32
CA HIS A 84 -1.32 -2.89 -18.65
C HIS A 84 0.09 -2.63 -18.07
N PRO A 85 1.12 -3.39 -18.48
CA PRO A 85 2.43 -3.42 -17.81
C PRO A 85 3.23 -2.11 -17.96
N ASP A 86 2.88 -1.31 -18.97
CA ASP A 86 3.48 0.01 -19.23
C ASP A 86 3.01 1.07 -18.23
N THR A 87 1.78 0.98 -17.71
CA THR A 87 1.16 1.99 -16.84
C THR A 87 0.95 1.50 -15.42
N ALA A 88 0.42 0.29 -15.25
CA ALA A 88 0.09 -0.31 -13.96
C ALA A 88 1.38 -0.81 -13.31
N ARG A 89 2.12 0.07 -12.66
CA ARG A 89 3.38 -0.25 -11.98
C ARG A 89 3.37 0.22 -10.55
N GLY A 90 3.87 -0.60 -9.64
CA GLY A 90 4.01 -0.22 -8.25
C GLY A 90 5.07 -1.00 -7.49
N SER A 91 5.25 -0.63 -6.22
CA SER A 91 6.24 -1.22 -5.33
C SER A 91 5.73 -1.30 -3.89
N LEU A 92 6.05 -2.41 -3.25
CA LEU A 92 5.94 -2.60 -1.81
C LEU A 92 7.32 -2.37 -1.18
N VAL A 93 7.43 -1.32 -0.39
CA VAL A 93 8.64 -0.95 0.34
C VAL A 93 8.52 -1.46 1.78
N VAL A 94 9.35 -2.43 2.11
CA VAL A 94 9.43 -3.01 3.44
C VAL A 94 10.55 -2.28 4.18
N LEU A 95 10.18 -1.59 5.26
CA LEU A 95 11.09 -0.78 6.06
C LEU A 95 11.39 -1.45 7.41
N PRO A 96 12.57 -1.21 8.00
CA PRO A 96 12.82 -1.51 9.40
C PRO A 96 11.74 -0.87 10.29
N GLN A 97 11.37 -1.54 11.38
CA GLN A 97 10.24 -1.12 12.22
C GLN A 97 10.35 0.33 12.73
N HIS A 98 11.56 0.80 13.01
CA HIS A 98 11.81 2.15 13.51
C HIS A 98 11.63 3.21 12.41
N GLU A 99 12.07 2.92 11.19
CA GLU A 99 11.87 3.80 10.02
C GLU A 99 10.40 3.86 9.62
N TYR A 100 9.69 2.73 9.63
CA TYR A 100 8.26 2.70 9.36
C TYR A 100 7.46 3.57 10.34
N LYS A 101 7.81 3.55 11.63
CA LYS A 101 7.17 4.42 12.63
C LYS A 101 7.43 5.91 12.35
N ALA A 102 8.63 6.28 11.94
CA ALA A 102 8.96 7.65 11.57
C ALA A 102 8.18 8.11 10.32
N GLN A 103 8.08 7.24 9.30
CA GLN A 103 7.29 7.49 8.08
C GLN A 103 5.82 7.74 8.41
N GLN A 104 5.25 7.00 9.36
CA GLN A 104 3.84 7.19 9.74
C GLN A 104 3.62 8.50 10.51
N GLN A 105 4.60 8.93 11.31
CA GLN A 105 4.53 10.22 12.02
C GLN A 105 4.65 11.40 11.05
N SER A 106 5.53 11.35 10.05
CA SER A 106 5.63 12.40 9.04
C SER A 106 4.35 12.55 8.22
N ASN A 107 3.73 11.42 7.85
CA ASN A 107 2.47 11.43 7.10
C ASN A 107 1.29 11.99 7.93
N SER A 108 1.35 11.88 9.26
CA SER A 108 0.33 12.40 10.18
C SER A 108 0.50 13.89 10.48
N LEU A 109 1.72 14.43 10.35
CA LEU A 109 2.00 15.86 10.59
C LEU A 109 1.58 16.77 9.41
N HIS A 110 1.40 16.21 8.22
CA HIS A 110 0.98 16.97 7.02
C HIS A 110 -0.54 17.05 6.84
N THR A 111 -1.35 16.45 7.73
CA THR A 111 -2.82 16.46 7.67
C THR A 111 -3.49 17.37 8.71
N GLN A 112 -2.77 18.34 9.29
CA GLN A 112 -3.44 19.41 10.05
C GLN A 112 -4.31 20.24 9.09
N PRO A 113 -5.63 20.36 9.31
CA PRO A 113 -6.40 21.39 8.64
C PRO A 113 -5.82 22.72 9.11
N ASP A 114 -5.50 23.59 8.15
CA ASP A 114 -5.18 24.98 8.41
C ASP A 114 -6.36 25.60 9.18
N LYS A 115 -6.26 25.64 10.51
CA LYS A 115 -7.14 26.45 11.35
C LYS A 115 -6.63 27.88 11.30
N GLY A 116 -6.81 28.52 10.14
CA GLY A 116 -6.83 29.97 10.04
C GLY A 116 -8.15 30.48 10.63
N GLY A 117 -8.13 30.76 11.94
CA GLY A 117 -9.17 31.53 12.59
C GLY A 117 -9.16 32.99 12.09
N GLU A 118 -10.33 33.42 11.62
CA GLU A 118 -11.01 34.68 11.93
C GLU A 118 -10.14 35.87 12.41
N ASP A 119 -10.09 36.94 11.60
CA ASP A 119 -10.41 38.28 12.11
C ASP A 119 -10.75 39.29 10.99
N VAL A 120 -11.94 39.88 11.14
CA VAL A 120 -12.41 41.24 10.81
C VAL A 120 -11.96 41.92 9.50
N ASN A 121 -12.93 42.24 8.62
CA ASN A 121 -13.30 43.65 8.33
C ASN A 121 -14.44 43.81 7.28
N LYS A 122 -15.41 44.64 7.69
CA LYS A 122 -16.51 45.32 6.96
C LYS A 122 -17.78 44.55 6.61
#